data_AF-A0A1U9MJJ6-F1
#
_entry.id   AF-A0A1U9MJJ6-F1
#
_cell.length_a   1.000
_cell.length_b   1.000
_cell.length_c   1.000
_cell.angle_alpha   90.00
_cell.angle_beta   90.00
_cell.angle_gamma   90.00
#
_symmetry.space_group_name_H-M   'P 1'
#
loop_
_entity.id
_entity.type
_entity.pdbx_description
1 polymer ?
#
loop_
_entity_poly.entity_id
_entity_poly.type
_entity_poly.pdbx_seq_one_letter_code
_entity_poly.pdbx_strand_id
1 'polypeptide(L)'
;MAVPYHTHNFEIPTATKQDMVARASNEKVVTPSVLGTAATADTSEFATAEQGKKADSAIQAENLGTLARKNKVNLAEIETNGIPSSTTFLSGNGWQTLSGGGDMTIAIYDPSHKKADTFDMGNMKEAANAKIMSADERKKIANLDNAFLSRSGGSLNGNLTINGSLNCTKSIQTNGWFNTKGTGSYDIGIHFDFSGDGECYSDFVFTGKSLNIYLNKFGDVAEFYDNGTTRFADSINIQDKTYWQPDGNIRGECWTRGSLYNHIEDRACKYASDLSLAAQNKCVTDARFAGYGEFAFTPGEGGKSAFDNPVPSGYVMTGLWKINSQWEVISYSQPQVYIANRGWFALGGW
;
A
#
# COMPACT_ATOMS: atom_id res chain seq x y z
N MET A 1 -33.82 147.02 -4.58
CA MET A 1 -33.15 146.29 -5.67
C MET A 1 -32.75 144.94 -5.10
N ALA A 2 -33.24 143.82 -5.67
CA ALA A 2 -32.93 142.49 -5.17
C ALA A 2 -31.52 142.08 -5.65
N VAL A 3 -30.66 141.67 -4.71
CA VAL A 3 -29.29 141.23 -5.01
C VAL A 3 -29.36 139.78 -5.50
N PRO A 4 -28.80 139.44 -6.68
CA PRO A 4 -28.88 138.08 -7.22
C PRO A 4 -28.12 137.08 -6.36
N TYR A 5 -28.78 135.96 -6.03
CA TYR A 5 -28.08 134.78 -5.52
C TYR A 5 -27.19 134.23 -6.63
N HIS A 6 -25.91 134.06 -6.33
CA HIS A 6 -25.01 133.24 -7.11
C HIS A 6 -24.50 132.13 -6.19
N THR A 7 -24.53 130.90 -6.70
CA THR A 7 -23.95 129.73 -6.06
C THR A 7 -22.50 129.63 -6.49
N HIS A 8 -21.59 129.49 -5.53
CA HIS A 8 -20.22 129.07 -5.80
C HIS A 8 -20.13 127.55 -5.67
N ASN A 9 -19.81 126.86 -6.77
CA ASN A 9 -19.31 125.49 -6.70
C ASN A 9 -17.80 125.54 -6.50
N PHE A 10 -17.34 125.04 -5.35
CA PHE A 10 -15.92 124.79 -5.12
C PHE A 10 -15.61 123.36 -5.57
N GLU A 11 -15.01 123.21 -6.75
CA GLU A 11 -14.40 121.94 -7.17
C GLU A 11 -12.96 121.88 -6.65
N ILE A 12 -12.65 120.88 -5.83
CA ILE A 12 -11.26 120.62 -5.42
C ILE A 12 -10.63 119.75 -6.50
N PRO A 13 -9.52 120.18 -7.14
CA PRO A 13 -8.90 119.43 -8.23
C PRO A 13 -8.35 118.09 -7.74
N THR A 14 -8.54 117.04 -8.54
CA THR A 14 -7.99 115.71 -8.29
C THR A 14 -6.53 115.64 -8.72
N ALA A 15 -5.69 115.01 -7.90
CA ALA A 15 -4.28 114.77 -8.21
C ALA A 15 -4.13 113.84 -9.42
N THR A 16 -3.19 114.14 -10.31
CA THR A 16 -2.79 113.24 -11.41
C THR A 16 -1.67 112.28 -10.97
N LYS A 17 -1.38 111.25 -11.78
CA LYS A 17 -0.22 110.37 -11.51
C LYS A 17 1.11 111.14 -11.50
N GLN A 18 1.27 112.18 -12.33
CA GLN A 18 2.46 113.01 -12.29
C GLN A 18 2.56 113.82 -10.99
N ASP A 19 1.43 114.33 -10.48
CA ASP A 19 1.39 115.05 -9.19
C ASP A 19 1.82 114.13 -8.03
N MET A 20 1.36 112.87 -8.04
CA MET A 20 1.74 111.85 -7.05
C MET A 20 3.25 111.52 -7.07
N VAL A 21 3.86 111.49 -8.26
CA VAL A 21 5.32 111.26 -8.41
C VAL A 21 6.12 112.47 -7.95
N ALA A 22 5.65 113.68 -8.25
CA ALA A 22 6.33 114.92 -7.89
C ALA A 22 6.27 115.24 -6.39
N ARG A 23 5.26 114.74 -5.65
CA ARG A 23 5.04 114.98 -4.21
C ARG A 23 5.01 116.47 -3.82
N ALA A 24 4.63 117.33 -4.76
CA ALA A 24 4.84 118.77 -4.64
C ALA A 24 3.54 119.59 -4.53
N SER A 25 2.37 118.97 -4.60
CA SER A 25 1.08 119.68 -4.55
C SER A 25 0.34 119.42 -3.23
N ASN A 26 0.09 120.49 -2.47
CA ASN A 26 -0.74 120.46 -1.25
C ASN A 26 -2.21 120.85 -1.52
N GLU A 27 -2.57 121.13 -2.77
CA GLU A 27 -3.86 121.74 -3.16
C GLU A 27 -4.75 120.79 -3.99
N LYS A 28 -4.36 119.51 -4.12
CA LYS A 28 -5.07 118.50 -4.90
C LYS A 28 -5.45 117.30 -4.05
N VAL A 29 -6.63 116.72 -4.31
CA VAL A 29 -7.13 115.54 -3.59
C VAL A 29 -6.70 114.26 -4.29
N VAL A 30 -6.18 113.30 -3.52
CA VAL A 30 -5.82 111.97 -4.02
C VAL A 30 -7.09 111.11 -4.11
N THR A 31 -7.33 110.50 -5.27
CA THR A 31 -8.41 109.53 -5.47
C THR A 31 -7.85 108.12 -5.65
N PRO A 32 -8.64 107.05 -5.39
CA PRO A 32 -8.18 105.68 -5.59
C PRO A 32 -7.63 105.38 -7.00
N SER A 33 -8.14 106.05 -8.04
CA SER A 33 -7.68 105.87 -9.42
C SER A 33 -6.24 106.35 -9.69
N VAL A 34 -5.68 107.17 -8.81
CA VAL A 34 -4.29 107.66 -8.92
C VAL A 34 -3.32 106.98 -7.95
N LEU A 35 -3.83 106.13 -7.06
CA LEU A 35 -3.03 105.26 -6.21
C LEU A 35 -2.51 104.05 -7.01
N GLY A 36 -1.37 103.50 -6.59
CA GLY A 36 -0.86 102.22 -7.10
C GLY A 36 -1.71 101.04 -6.61
N THR A 37 -1.64 99.91 -7.29
CA THR A 37 -2.42 98.70 -6.96
C THR A 37 -2.21 98.21 -5.53
N ALA A 38 -0.99 98.38 -4.98
CA ALA A 38 -0.70 98.04 -3.58
C ALA A 38 -1.41 98.94 -2.57
N ALA A 39 -1.66 100.21 -2.88
CA ALA A 39 -2.33 101.14 -1.97
C ALA A 39 -3.85 100.95 -1.91
N THR A 40 -4.41 100.19 -2.86
CA THR A 40 -5.83 99.79 -2.88
C THR A 40 -6.07 98.36 -2.38
N ALA A 41 -5.01 97.58 -2.15
CA ALA A 41 -5.09 96.20 -1.67
C ALA A 41 -5.35 96.14 -0.16
N ASP A 42 -6.09 95.12 0.28
CA ASP A 42 -6.29 94.88 1.71
C ASP A 42 -4.97 94.45 2.36
N THR A 43 -4.69 94.92 3.57
CA THR A 43 -3.49 94.53 4.33
C THR A 43 -3.32 93.01 4.49
N SER A 44 -4.42 92.25 4.45
CA SER A 44 -4.44 90.78 4.54
C SER A 44 -4.00 90.07 3.26
N GLU A 45 -3.89 90.78 2.12
CA GLU A 45 -3.36 90.24 0.87
C GLU A 45 -1.82 90.24 0.82
N PHE A 46 -1.17 90.99 1.71
CA PHE A 46 0.29 91.02 1.80
C PHE A 46 0.83 89.89 2.68
N ALA A 47 2.02 89.38 2.33
CA ALA A 47 2.67 88.36 3.12
C ALA A 47 2.96 88.85 4.54
N THR A 48 2.61 88.05 5.55
CA THR A 48 2.95 88.35 6.94
C THR A 48 4.44 88.14 7.19
N ALA A 49 4.98 88.74 8.25
CA ALA A 49 6.36 88.51 8.66
C ALA A 49 6.68 87.01 8.91
N GLU A 50 5.70 86.23 9.35
CA GLU A 50 5.84 84.78 9.55
C GLU A 50 5.89 84.01 8.23
N GLN A 51 5.08 84.40 7.24
CA GLN A 51 5.15 83.85 5.90
C GLN A 51 6.50 84.16 5.23
N GLY A 52 7.03 85.37 5.44
CA GLY A 52 8.39 85.74 5.04
C GLY A 52 9.46 84.84 5.66
N LYS A 53 9.44 84.66 6.99
CA LYS A 53 10.38 83.74 7.68
C LYS A 53 10.28 82.31 7.18
N LYS A 54 9.07 81.83 6.88
CA LYS A 54 8.87 80.48 6.32
C LYS A 54 9.47 80.37 4.92
N ALA A 55 9.31 81.40 4.08
CA ALA A 55 9.93 81.48 2.77
C ALA A 55 11.47 81.53 2.86
N ASP A 56 12.02 82.29 3.80
CA ASP A 56 13.47 82.36 4.04
C ASP A 56 14.05 81.02 4.53
N SER A 57 13.28 80.25 5.31
CA SER A 57 13.66 78.91 5.76
C SER A 57 13.39 77.80 4.73
N ALA A 58 12.71 78.12 3.63
CA ALA A 58 12.46 77.15 2.59
C ALA A 58 13.79 76.71 1.97
N ILE A 59 13.90 75.42 1.68
CA ILE A 59 15.09 74.88 1.01
C ILE A 59 15.18 75.54 -0.36
N GLN A 60 16.14 76.45 -0.51
CA GLN A 60 16.43 77.06 -1.79
C GLN A 60 16.95 76.00 -2.76
N ALA A 61 16.62 76.12 -4.04
CA ALA A 61 16.94 75.10 -5.02
C ALA A 61 18.45 74.81 -5.03
N GLU A 62 19.30 75.85 -4.94
CA GLU A 62 20.76 75.78 -4.85
C GLU A 62 21.29 74.93 -3.69
N ASN A 63 20.54 74.84 -2.59
CA ASN A 63 20.92 74.02 -1.44
C ASN A 63 20.60 72.53 -1.65
N LEU A 64 19.78 72.20 -2.66
CA LEU A 64 19.60 70.82 -3.10
C LEU A 64 20.76 70.43 -4.01
N GLY A 65 21.40 69.29 -3.70
CA GLY A 65 22.40 68.70 -4.57
C GLY A 65 21.83 68.39 -5.96
N THR A 66 22.68 68.41 -6.99
CA THR A 66 22.30 68.23 -8.41
C THR A 66 21.45 66.99 -8.66
N LEU A 67 21.69 65.90 -7.93
CA LEU A 67 20.94 64.65 -8.05
C LEU A 67 19.49 64.76 -7.56
N ALA A 68 19.24 65.55 -6.52
CA ALA A 68 17.90 65.73 -5.94
C ALA A 68 16.93 66.43 -6.90
N ARG A 69 17.44 67.09 -7.96
CA ARG A 69 16.64 67.77 -8.99
C ARG A 69 16.37 66.92 -10.23
N LYS A 70 16.89 65.69 -10.30
CA LYS A 70 16.76 64.83 -11.49
C LYS A 70 15.64 63.80 -11.30
N ASN A 71 14.81 63.64 -12.34
CA ASN A 71 13.80 62.57 -12.39
C ASN A 71 14.41 61.16 -12.54
N LYS A 72 15.62 61.09 -13.12
CA LYS A 72 16.40 59.87 -13.29
C LYS A 72 17.88 60.20 -13.04
N VAL A 73 18.55 59.37 -12.25
CA VAL A 73 19.97 59.50 -11.94
C VAL A 73 20.74 58.47 -12.77
N ASN A 74 21.73 58.93 -13.53
CA ASN A 74 22.67 58.01 -14.18
C ASN A 74 23.72 57.56 -13.16
N LEU A 75 24.17 56.30 -13.22
CA LEU A 75 25.16 55.79 -12.26
C LEU A 75 26.46 56.62 -12.23
N ALA A 76 26.88 57.15 -13.37
CA ALA A 76 28.07 57.99 -13.49
C ALA A 76 27.97 59.34 -12.75
N GLU A 77 26.76 59.74 -12.34
CA GLU A 77 26.52 61.01 -11.65
C GLU A 77 26.54 60.85 -10.12
N ILE A 78 26.60 59.61 -9.62
CA ILE A 78 26.65 59.30 -8.19
C ILE A 78 28.12 59.38 -7.75
N GLU A 79 28.54 60.57 -7.37
CA GLU A 79 29.86 60.83 -6.79
C GLU A 79 29.89 60.35 -5.34
N THR A 80 30.43 59.15 -5.13
CA THR A 80 30.65 58.57 -3.80
C THR A 80 31.92 57.74 -3.81
N ASN A 81 32.42 57.36 -2.63
CA ASN A 81 33.58 56.48 -2.52
C ASN A 81 33.36 55.14 -3.25
N GLY A 82 34.40 54.64 -3.93
CA GLY A 82 34.37 53.41 -4.72
C GLY A 82 34.12 53.63 -6.22
N ILE A 83 34.17 52.55 -7.00
CA ILE A 83 33.97 52.59 -8.46
C ILE A 83 32.71 51.77 -8.79
N PRO A 84 31.71 52.34 -9.49
CA PRO A 84 30.57 51.55 -9.94
C PRO A 84 31.04 50.49 -10.94
N SER A 85 30.78 49.23 -10.61
CA SER A 85 31.04 48.08 -11.46
C SER A 85 29.89 47.08 -11.36
N SER A 86 29.95 46.02 -12.18
CA SER A 86 29.01 44.89 -12.11
C SER A 86 29.07 44.10 -10.80
N THR A 87 30.06 44.36 -9.94
CA THR A 87 30.28 43.63 -8.67
C THR A 87 30.11 44.51 -7.42
N THR A 88 29.66 45.75 -7.61
CA THR A 88 29.46 46.72 -6.52
C THR A 88 28.01 47.17 -6.40
N PHE A 89 27.53 47.41 -5.18
CA PHE A 89 26.22 48.02 -4.93
C PHE A 89 26.39 49.36 -4.19
N LEU A 90 25.44 50.28 -4.39
CA LEU A 90 25.43 51.56 -3.69
C LEU A 90 24.90 51.35 -2.26
N SER A 91 25.71 51.73 -1.28
CA SER A 91 25.37 51.72 0.15
C SER A 91 25.53 53.12 0.75
N GLY A 92 25.18 53.29 2.03
CA GLY A 92 25.47 54.53 2.77
C GLY A 92 26.96 54.88 2.85
N ASN A 93 27.86 53.92 2.57
CA ASN A 93 29.31 54.10 2.54
C ASN A 93 29.88 54.16 1.11
N GLY A 94 29.02 54.34 0.09
CA GLY A 94 29.39 54.37 -1.33
C GLY A 94 29.29 53.03 -2.04
N TRP A 95 29.99 52.90 -3.17
CA TRP A 95 30.04 51.69 -3.98
C TRP A 95 30.87 50.62 -3.25
N GLN A 96 30.19 49.61 -2.74
CA GLN A 96 30.81 48.53 -1.97
C GLN A 96 30.84 47.25 -2.81
N THR A 97 32.01 46.61 -2.87
CA THR A 97 32.14 45.26 -3.44
C THR A 97 31.52 44.25 -2.49
N LEU A 98 30.70 43.34 -3.01
CA LEU A 98 30.20 42.22 -2.20
C LEU A 98 31.37 41.30 -1.82
N SER A 99 31.71 41.28 -0.53
CA SER A 99 32.68 40.32 0.03
C SER A 99 31.99 38.97 0.19
N GLY A 100 32.18 38.10 -0.80
CA GLY A 100 31.62 36.75 -0.83
C GLY A 100 31.64 36.22 -2.25
N GLY A 101 32.59 35.33 -2.56
CA GLY A 101 32.75 34.71 -3.88
C GLY A 101 31.69 33.63 -4.16
N GLY A 102 30.41 33.94 -3.91
CA GLY A 102 29.29 33.07 -4.21
C GLY A 102 28.53 33.55 -5.44
N ASP A 103 28.06 32.58 -6.23
CA ASP A 103 27.23 32.75 -7.43
C ASP A 103 25.92 33.53 -7.22
N MET A 104 25.61 33.93 -6.00
CA MET A 104 24.41 34.73 -5.65
C MET A 104 24.64 36.25 -5.70
N THR A 105 25.82 36.71 -6.13
CA THR A 105 26.15 38.15 -6.17
C THR A 105 25.64 38.88 -7.41
N ILE A 106 25.16 38.16 -8.43
CA ILE A 106 24.36 38.74 -9.50
C ILE A 106 22.89 38.59 -9.10
N ALA A 107 22.14 39.69 -9.03
CA ALA A 107 20.70 39.72 -8.71
C ALA A 107 19.82 38.87 -9.67
N ILE A 108 20.42 38.23 -10.66
CA ILE A 108 19.85 37.22 -11.55
C ILE A 108 20.95 36.15 -11.70
N TYR A 109 20.87 35.05 -10.96
CA TYR A 109 21.72 33.89 -11.25
C TYR A 109 21.33 33.38 -12.63
N ASP A 110 22.16 33.72 -13.62
CA ASP A 110 21.93 33.40 -15.02
C ASP A 110 23.19 32.79 -15.64
N PRO A 111 23.48 31.51 -15.34
CA PRO A 111 24.69 30.84 -15.82
C PRO A 111 24.74 30.68 -17.35
N SER A 112 23.70 31.09 -18.08
CA SER A 112 23.64 30.99 -19.56
C SER A 112 23.02 32.20 -20.28
N HIS A 113 22.90 33.37 -19.62
CA HIS A 113 22.29 34.60 -20.16
C HIS A 113 20.82 34.45 -20.67
N LYS A 114 20.01 33.58 -20.06
CA LYS A 114 18.65 33.26 -20.49
C LYS A 114 17.52 34.12 -19.90
N LYS A 115 17.77 35.01 -18.93
CA LYS A 115 16.71 35.83 -18.27
C LYS A 115 15.46 35.02 -17.85
N ALA A 116 15.66 33.80 -17.36
CA ALA A 116 14.58 32.92 -16.92
C ALA A 116 14.61 32.75 -15.40
N ASP A 117 13.48 32.32 -14.81
CA ASP A 117 13.32 32.13 -13.37
C ASP A 117 14.39 31.17 -12.84
N THR A 118 15.18 31.67 -11.88
CA THR A 118 16.28 30.97 -11.19
C THR A 118 15.78 29.72 -10.44
N PHE A 119 14.48 29.63 -10.18
CA PHE A 119 13.84 28.50 -9.50
C PHE A 119 12.99 27.61 -10.43
N ASP A 120 12.95 27.88 -11.74
CA ASP A 120 12.29 26.98 -12.69
C ASP A 120 13.06 25.65 -12.74
N MET A 121 12.40 24.57 -12.34
CA MET A 121 12.95 23.22 -12.38
C MET A 121 13.38 22.81 -13.80
N GLY A 122 12.80 23.41 -14.86
CA GLY A 122 13.23 23.22 -16.24
C GLY A 122 14.63 23.77 -16.55
N ASN A 123 15.12 24.74 -15.76
CA ASN A 123 16.47 25.29 -15.85
C ASN A 123 17.49 24.55 -14.98
N MET A 124 17.04 23.65 -14.08
CA MET A 124 17.91 22.70 -13.36
C MET A 124 18.35 21.54 -14.29
N LYS A 125 18.80 21.87 -15.50
CA LYS A 125 19.28 20.91 -16.49
C LYS A 125 20.70 20.48 -16.13
N GLU A 126 20.84 19.25 -15.69
CA GLU A 126 22.13 18.69 -15.33
C GLU A 126 23.09 18.64 -16.54
N ALA A 127 24.16 19.42 -16.50
CA ALA A 127 25.21 19.38 -17.53
C ALA A 127 26.03 18.07 -17.42
N ALA A 128 26.90 17.79 -18.39
CA ALA A 128 27.76 16.60 -18.34
C ALA A 128 28.65 16.57 -17.10
N ASN A 129 29.04 17.74 -16.59
CA ASN A 129 29.94 17.94 -15.45
C ASN A 129 29.27 18.56 -14.21
N ALA A 130 28.00 18.99 -14.30
CA ALA A 130 27.27 19.59 -13.18
C ALA A 130 25.98 18.78 -12.94
N LYS A 131 26.10 17.81 -12.05
CA LYS A 131 25.06 16.85 -11.68
C LYS A 131 24.51 17.21 -10.30
N ILE A 132 23.19 17.17 -10.11
CA ILE A 132 22.56 17.48 -8.81
C ILE A 132 22.83 16.36 -7.81
N MET A 133 22.85 15.13 -8.30
CA MET A 133 23.24 13.94 -7.54
C MET A 133 24.59 13.41 -7.99
N SER A 134 25.42 12.99 -7.04
CA SER A 134 26.67 12.26 -7.29
C SER A 134 26.43 10.96 -8.06
N ALA A 135 27.49 10.41 -8.66
CA ALA A 135 27.41 9.11 -9.35
C ALA A 135 26.93 7.99 -8.41
N ASP A 136 27.35 8.03 -7.14
CA ASP A 136 26.98 7.03 -6.14
C ASP A 136 25.51 7.15 -5.71
N GLU A 137 24.98 8.36 -5.55
CA GLU A 137 23.57 8.58 -5.23
C GLU A 137 22.65 8.14 -6.38
N ARG A 138 23.02 8.44 -7.63
CA ARG A 138 22.30 7.92 -8.80
C ARG A 138 22.33 6.41 -8.86
N LYS A 139 23.48 5.80 -8.55
CA LYS A 139 23.62 4.34 -8.52
C LYS A 139 22.75 3.72 -7.42
N LYS A 140 22.65 4.36 -6.24
CA LYS A 140 21.73 3.94 -5.18
C LYS A 140 20.27 4.02 -5.61
N ILE A 141 19.85 5.13 -6.23
CA ILE A 141 18.46 5.30 -6.71
C ILE A 141 18.13 4.32 -7.84
N ALA A 142 19.02 4.15 -8.81
CA ALA A 142 18.86 3.16 -9.88
C ALA A 142 18.79 1.71 -9.34
N ASN A 143 19.46 1.44 -8.22
CA ASN A 143 19.41 0.14 -7.57
C ASN A 143 18.17 -0.03 -6.66
N LEU A 144 17.54 1.05 -6.19
CA LEU A 144 16.27 0.97 -5.44
C LEU A 144 15.15 0.41 -6.32
N ASP A 145 15.10 0.79 -7.60
CA ASP A 145 14.16 0.22 -8.58
C ASP A 145 14.34 -1.30 -8.77
N ASN A 146 15.57 -1.81 -8.61
CA ASN A 146 15.88 -3.23 -8.75
C ASN A 146 15.71 -4.04 -7.45
N ALA A 147 15.70 -3.39 -6.28
CA ALA A 147 15.74 -4.09 -4.99
C ALA A 147 14.42 -4.05 -4.19
N PHE A 148 13.51 -3.09 -4.43
CA PHE A 148 12.41 -2.82 -3.48
C PHE A 148 11.01 -2.68 -4.07
N LEU A 149 10.65 -3.51 -5.07
CA LEU A 149 9.31 -3.67 -5.65
C LEU A 149 8.98 -2.64 -6.73
N SER A 150 8.73 -3.13 -7.95
CA SER A 150 8.07 -2.30 -8.95
C SER A 150 6.66 -1.97 -8.44
N ARG A 151 6.29 -0.70 -8.47
CA ARG A 151 5.01 -0.17 -7.99
C ARG A 151 3.78 -0.72 -8.75
N SER A 152 3.96 -1.60 -9.73
CA SER A 152 2.90 -2.08 -10.61
C SER A 152 3.17 -3.49 -11.15
N GLY A 153 3.33 -4.49 -10.28
CA GLY A 153 3.24 -5.90 -10.68
C GLY A 153 4.44 -6.44 -11.47
N GLY A 154 5.65 -6.21 -10.98
CA GLY A 154 6.87 -6.76 -11.57
C GLY A 154 7.04 -8.25 -11.27
N SER A 155 7.51 -9.01 -12.27
CA SER A 155 7.94 -10.38 -12.09
C SER A 155 9.34 -10.40 -11.47
N LEU A 156 9.52 -11.10 -10.35
CA LEU A 156 10.85 -11.33 -9.76
C LEU A 156 11.50 -12.51 -10.48
N ASN A 157 12.50 -12.25 -11.33
CA ASN A 157 13.39 -13.29 -11.83
C ASN A 157 14.48 -13.56 -10.78
N GLY A 158 14.15 -14.32 -9.73
CA GLY A 158 15.09 -14.68 -8.66
C GLY A 158 14.42 -15.34 -7.47
N ASN A 159 15.22 -15.65 -6.44
CA ASN A 159 14.71 -16.18 -5.18
C ASN A 159 14.00 -15.06 -4.40
N LEU A 160 12.72 -15.27 -4.05
CA LEU A 160 12.00 -14.40 -3.12
C LEU A 160 12.24 -14.90 -1.70
N THR A 161 13.05 -14.18 -0.93
CA THR A 161 13.22 -14.43 0.51
C THR A 161 12.32 -13.49 1.31
N ILE A 162 11.32 -14.05 2.00
CA ILE A 162 10.40 -13.29 2.87
C ILE A 162 10.76 -13.61 4.31
N ASN A 163 11.42 -12.66 4.98
CA ASN A 163 11.83 -12.78 6.40
C ASN A 163 10.74 -12.26 7.36
N GLY A 164 9.48 -12.61 7.13
CA GLY A 164 8.35 -12.12 7.91
C GLY A 164 7.00 -12.78 7.57
N SER A 165 5.95 -12.39 8.30
CA SER A 165 4.60 -12.97 8.13
C SER A 165 3.92 -12.50 6.84
N LEU A 166 3.30 -13.42 6.09
CA LEU A 166 2.57 -13.15 4.84
C LEU A 166 1.10 -12.78 5.07
N ASN A 167 0.79 -12.05 6.14
CA ASN A 167 -0.58 -11.83 6.63
C ASN A 167 -1.49 -11.05 5.65
N CYS A 168 -0.93 -10.43 4.62
CA CYS A 168 -1.69 -9.66 3.61
C CYS A 168 -1.67 -10.31 2.21
N THR A 169 -1.06 -11.48 2.06
CA THR A 169 -0.90 -12.13 0.75
C THR A 169 -2.13 -12.98 0.45
N LYS A 170 -3.00 -12.51 -0.45
CA LYS A 170 -4.23 -13.23 -0.83
C LYS A 170 -3.98 -14.51 -1.65
N SER A 171 -2.87 -14.60 -2.37
CA SER A 171 -2.55 -15.75 -3.22
C SER A 171 -1.06 -15.82 -3.53
N ILE A 172 -0.47 -17.02 -3.47
CA ILE A 172 0.89 -17.30 -3.97
C ILE A 172 0.74 -18.18 -5.21
N GLN A 173 1.10 -17.65 -6.38
CA GLN A 173 1.11 -18.41 -7.63
C GLN A 173 2.56 -18.68 -8.03
N THR A 174 2.96 -19.96 -8.15
CA THR A 174 4.29 -20.36 -8.61
C THR A 174 4.18 -21.32 -9.78
N ASN A 175 4.94 -21.08 -10.86
CA ASN A 175 5.04 -22.00 -12.00
C ASN A 175 6.05 -23.15 -11.75
N GLY A 176 6.19 -23.59 -10.50
CA GLY A 176 7.21 -24.55 -10.09
C GLY A 176 7.01 -25.07 -8.67
N TRP A 177 7.98 -25.87 -8.22
CA TRP A 177 7.98 -26.52 -6.91
C TRP A 177 8.15 -25.51 -5.78
N PHE A 178 7.31 -25.61 -4.76
CA PHE A 178 7.56 -24.97 -3.47
C PHE A 178 8.58 -25.81 -2.70
N ASN A 179 9.77 -25.26 -2.43
CA ASN A 179 10.85 -25.97 -1.75
C ASN A 179 11.26 -25.24 -0.47
N THR A 180 10.91 -25.78 0.69
CA THR A 180 11.40 -25.28 1.98
C THR A 180 12.70 -26.00 2.31
N LYS A 181 13.83 -25.34 2.09
CA LYS A 181 15.12 -25.83 2.60
C LYS A 181 15.39 -25.19 3.93
N GLY A 182 15.24 -25.96 5.00
CA GLY A 182 15.66 -25.57 6.33
C GLY A 182 16.35 -26.72 7.04
N THR A 183 17.30 -26.40 7.91
CA THR A 183 17.94 -27.36 8.81
C THR A 183 17.11 -27.45 10.09
N GLY A 184 16.16 -28.39 10.18
CA GLY A 184 15.20 -28.52 11.30
C GLY A 184 13.96 -29.35 10.92
N SER A 185 13.13 -29.72 11.91
CA SER A 185 11.77 -30.23 11.62
C SER A 185 10.90 -29.04 11.23
N TYR A 186 10.43 -29.01 9.99
CA TYR A 186 9.48 -28.02 9.52
C TYR A 186 8.18 -28.74 9.17
N ASP A 187 7.09 -28.29 9.77
CA ASP A 187 5.75 -28.68 9.33
C ASP A 187 5.39 -27.82 8.13
N ILE A 188 5.34 -28.42 6.94
CA ILE A 188 4.75 -27.77 5.76
C ILE A 188 3.26 -28.12 5.79
N GLY A 189 2.46 -27.18 6.26
CA GLY A 189 1.00 -27.27 6.23
C GLY A 189 0.44 -26.50 5.04
N ILE A 190 -0.42 -27.14 4.24
CA ILE A 190 -1.36 -26.42 3.37
C ILE A 190 -2.68 -26.35 4.14
N HIS A 191 -3.00 -25.14 4.59
CA HIS A 191 -4.24 -24.83 5.29
C HIS A 191 -5.30 -24.40 4.28
N PHE A 192 -6.41 -25.12 4.20
CA PHE A 192 -7.55 -24.74 3.35
C PHE A 192 -8.65 -24.13 4.22
N ASP A 193 -8.76 -22.80 4.17
CA ASP A 193 -9.83 -22.04 4.81
C ASP A 193 -11.10 -22.05 3.97
N PHE A 194 -12.12 -22.79 4.40
CA PHE A 194 -13.46 -22.65 3.85
C PHE A 194 -14.23 -21.63 4.69
N SER A 195 -14.34 -20.40 4.17
CA SER A 195 -15.01 -19.27 4.83
C SER A 195 -16.53 -19.38 4.81
N GLY A 196 -17.06 -20.38 5.52
CA GLY A 196 -18.48 -20.52 5.85
C GLY A 196 -18.68 -20.63 7.35
N ASP A 197 -18.85 -19.48 8.01
CA ASP A 197 -19.49 -19.25 9.32
C ASP A 197 -19.20 -20.17 10.53
N GLY A 198 -18.14 -20.99 10.51
CA GLY A 198 -17.69 -21.72 11.70
C GLY A 198 -16.60 -22.74 11.44
N GLU A 199 -15.40 -22.45 11.97
CA GLU A 199 -14.27 -23.35 12.35
C GLU A 199 -14.08 -24.68 11.58
N CYS A 200 -14.33 -24.74 10.28
CA CYS A 200 -14.07 -25.92 9.48
C CYS A 200 -12.77 -25.74 8.69
N TYR A 201 -11.66 -26.11 9.33
CA TYR A 201 -10.36 -26.18 8.69
C TYR A 201 -10.08 -27.64 8.27
N SER A 202 -9.54 -27.82 7.07
CA SER A 202 -8.95 -29.08 6.64
C SER A 202 -7.48 -28.85 6.31
N ASP A 203 -6.60 -29.58 6.99
CA ASP A 203 -5.16 -29.40 6.84
C ASP A 203 -4.51 -30.65 6.26
N PHE A 204 -3.63 -30.44 5.30
CA PHE A 204 -2.64 -31.44 4.90
C PHE A 204 -1.32 -31.02 5.52
N VAL A 205 -0.84 -31.76 6.52
CA VAL A 205 0.38 -31.43 7.25
C VAL A 205 1.34 -32.60 7.15
N PHE A 206 2.57 -32.32 6.72
CA PHE A 206 3.66 -33.27 6.89
C PHE A 206 4.30 -33.05 8.26
N THR A 207 4.22 -34.03 9.14
CA THR A 207 4.90 -34.00 10.46
C THR A 207 5.98 -35.07 10.48
N GLY A 208 7.24 -34.62 10.44
CA GLY A 208 8.40 -35.51 10.34
C GLY A 208 8.44 -36.28 9.02
N LYS A 209 8.07 -37.57 9.07
CA LYS A 209 8.03 -38.48 7.89
C LYS A 209 6.62 -38.92 7.49
N SER A 210 5.59 -38.43 8.18
CA SER A 210 4.21 -38.80 7.92
C SER A 210 3.46 -37.67 7.21
N LEU A 211 2.55 -38.04 6.30
CA LEU A 211 1.50 -37.13 5.83
C LEU A 211 0.27 -37.35 6.70
N ASN A 212 -0.16 -36.29 7.37
CA ASN A 212 -1.35 -36.25 8.20
C ASN A 212 -2.43 -35.43 7.48
N ILE A 213 -3.64 -35.98 7.38
CA ILE A 213 -4.82 -35.30 6.86
C ILE A 213 -5.76 -35.01 8.03
N TYR A 214 -5.85 -33.74 8.41
CA TYR A 214 -6.69 -33.26 9.50
C TYR A 214 -8.04 -32.78 8.96
N LEU A 215 -9.12 -33.24 9.58
CA LEU A 215 -10.44 -32.59 9.46
C LEU A 215 -10.85 -32.16 10.88
N ASN A 216 -10.96 -30.84 11.11
CA ASN A 216 -11.05 -30.24 12.45
C ASN A 216 -12.11 -30.88 13.37
N LYS A 217 -13.24 -31.34 12.82
CA LYS A 217 -14.32 -31.95 13.62
C LYS A 217 -14.07 -33.39 14.06
N PHE A 218 -13.06 -34.06 13.51
CA PHE A 218 -12.82 -35.50 13.69
C PHE A 218 -11.39 -35.88 14.09
N GLY A 219 -10.44 -34.93 14.13
CA GLY A 219 -9.03 -35.22 14.41
C GLY A 219 -8.26 -35.73 13.18
N ASP A 220 -7.23 -36.55 13.39
CA ASP A 220 -6.41 -37.18 12.34
C ASP A 220 -7.23 -38.21 11.56
N VAL A 221 -7.77 -37.83 10.40
CA VAL A 221 -8.64 -38.72 9.61
C VAL A 221 -7.85 -39.82 8.92
N ALA A 222 -6.62 -39.51 8.50
CA ALA A 222 -5.69 -40.49 7.97
C ALA A 222 -4.24 -40.05 8.22
N GLU A 223 -3.41 -40.99 8.66
CA GLU A 223 -1.96 -40.85 8.79
C GLU A 223 -1.28 -41.86 7.86
N PHE A 224 -0.44 -41.36 6.95
CA PHE A 224 0.34 -42.19 6.03
C PHE A 224 1.81 -42.16 6.43
N TYR A 225 2.35 -43.32 6.78
CA TYR A 225 3.73 -43.48 7.24
C TYR A 225 4.68 -43.88 6.11
N ASP A 226 5.97 -43.55 6.25
CA ASP A 226 7.03 -43.87 5.28
C ASP A 226 7.23 -45.38 5.07
N ASN A 227 6.88 -46.19 6.06
CA ASN A 227 6.92 -47.65 5.99
C ASN A 227 5.73 -48.28 5.24
N GLY A 228 4.84 -47.48 4.66
CA GLY A 228 3.64 -47.93 3.94
C GLY A 228 2.43 -48.23 4.83
N THR A 229 2.56 -48.08 6.16
CA THR A 229 1.42 -48.21 7.07
C THR A 229 0.50 -47.01 6.87
N THR A 230 -0.81 -47.26 6.76
CA THR A 230 -1.82 -46.21 6.82
C THR A 230 -2.65 -46.42 8.07
N ARG A 231 -2.76 -45.39 8.90
CA ARG A 231 -3.74 -45.34 9.99
C ARG A 231 -4.86 -44.42 9.59
N PHE A 232 -6.03 -44.72 10.12
CA PHE A 232 -7.27 -44.03 9.84
C PHE A 232 -7.88 -43.68 11.19
N ALA A 233 -8.49 -42.50 11.33
CA ALA A 233 -9.21 -42.11 12.54
C ALA A 233 -10.20 -43.20 12.95
N ASP A 234 -10.44 -43.30 14.26
CA ASP A 234 -11.59 -43.99 14.81
C ASP A 234 -12.86 -43.50 14.08
N SER A 235 -13.64 -44.43 13.51
CA SER A 235 -14.90 -44.14 12.80
C SER A 235 -14.78 -43.54 11.39
N ILE A 236 -13.90 -44.08 10.54
CA ILE A 236 -13.96 -43.80 9.09
C ILE A 236 -15.33 -44.17 8.54
N ASN A 237 -15.98 -43.16 7.99
CA ASN A 237 -17.23 -43.30 7.26
C ASN A 237 -16.96 -43.93 5.90
N ILE A 238 -17.40 -45.17 5.72
CA ILE A 238 -17.25 -45.90 4.45
C ILE A 238 -18.27 -45.37 3.44
N GLN A 239 -19.49 -45.12 3.93
CA GLN A 239 -20.65 -44.68 3.16
C GLN A 239 -21.81 -44.33 4.13
N ASP A 240 -22.38 -43.12 3.99
CA ASP A 240 -23.51 -42.58 4.78
C ASP A 240 -23.28 -42.50 6.29
N LYS A 241 -23.98 -43.30 7.10
CA LYS A 241 -23.79 -43.37 8.56
C LYS A 241 -23.11 -44.65 9.00
N THR A 242 -22.38 -45.31 8.08
CA THR A 242 -21.68 -46.58 8.34
C THR A 242 -20.20 -46.33 8.56
N TYR A 243 -19.67 -46.73 9.72
CA TYR A 243 -18.28 -46.51 10.12
C TYR A 243 -17.62 -47.75 10.74
N TRP A 244 -16.30 -47.86 10.55
CA TRP A 244 -15.45 -48.87 11.21
C TRP A 244 -15.13 -48.43 12.63
N GLN A 245 -15.30 -49.34 13.59
CA GLN A 245 -14.90 -49.13 14.97
C GLN A 245 -13.47 -49.66 15.20
N PRO A 246 -12.75 -49.17 16.24
CA PRO A 246 -11.37 -49.59 16.53
C PRO A 246 -11.23 -51.08 16.87
N ASP A 247 -12.32 -51.73 17.27
CA ASP A 247 -12.40 -53.16 17.56
C ASP A 247 -12.64 -54.03 16.31
N GLY A 248 -12.64 -53.43 15.10
CA GLY A 248 -12.89 -54.10 13.83
C GLY A 248 -14.36 -54.30 13.50
N ASN A 249 -15.28 -53.78 14.32
CA ASN A 249 -16.71 -53.87 14.10
C ASN A 249 -17.18 -52.81 13.10
N ILE A 250 -18.30 -53.07 12.42
CA ILE A 250 -18.91 -52.13 11.48
C ILE A 250 -20.24 -51.67 12.08
N ARG A 251 -20.42 -50.37 12.26
CA ARG A 251 -21.65 -49.80 12.82
C ARG A 251 -22.29 -48.88 11.80
N GLY A 252 -23.61 -48.93 11.64
CA GLY A 252 -24.31 -48.10 10.65
C GLY A 252 -25.81 -48.30 10.65
N GLU A 253 -26.54 -47.37 10.02
CA GLU A 253 -28.01 -47.39 9.97
C GLU A 253 -28.59 -48.62 9.25
N CYS A 254 -27.81 -49.23 8.35
CA CYS A 254 -28.19 -50.51 7.73
C CYS A 254 -28.31 -51.65 8.77
N TRP A 255 -27.64 -51.54 9.91
CA TRP A 255 -27.74 -52.45 11.04
C TRP A 255 -28.68 -51.85 12.09
N THR A 256 -29.98 -52.06 11.90
CA THR A 256 -31.10 -51.51 12.72
C THR A 256 -31.00 -51.69 14.25
N ARG A 257 -30.01 -52.42 14.76
CA ARG A 257 -29.79 -52.71 16.20
C ARG A 257 -28.34 -52.56 16.68
N GLY A 258 -27.56 -51.72 16.02
CA GLY A 258 -26.23 -51.35 16.50
C GLY A 258 -25.14 -51.79 15.54
N SER A 259 -24.22 -52.63 16.01
CA SER A 259 -23.09 -53.05 15.20
C SER A 259 -23.43 -54.30 14.37
N LEU A 260 -22.63 -54.58 13.33
CA LEU A 260 -22.71 -55.79 12.52
C LEU A 260 -22.65 -57.05 13.41
N TYR A 261 -21.78 -57.05 14.42
CA TYR A 261 -21.71 -58.12 15.42
C TYR A 261 -23.07 -58.41 16.07
N ASN A 262 -23.72 -57.40 16.67
CA ASN A 262 -25.03 -57.58 17.29
C ASN A 262 -26.09 -58.03 16.29
N HIS A 263 -26.03 -57.55 15.04
CA HIS A 263 -26.97 -57.97 14.00
C HIS A 263 -26.83 -59.46 13.64
N ILE A 264 -25.60 -59.96 13.57
CA ILE A 264 -25.32 -61.38 13.34
C ILE A 264 -25.84 -62.22 14.51
N GLU A 265 -25.51 -61.84 15.75
CA GLU A 265 -25.95 -62.53 16.96
C GLU A 265 -27.48 -62.53 17.09
N ASP A 266 -28.16 -61.39 16.87
CA ASP A 266 -29.62 -61.30 16.93
C ASP A 266 -30.29 -62.24 15.91
N ARG A 267 -29.72 -62.32 14.69
CA ARG A 267 -30.22 -63.24 13.66
C ARG A 267 -29.97 -64.69 14.03
N ALA A 268 -28.80 -65.01 14.57
CA ALA A 268 -28.47 -66.35 15.06
C ALA A 268 -29.41 -66.77 16.21
N CYS A 269 -29.64 -65.89 17.19
CA CYS A 269 -30.54 -66.14 18.31
C CYS A 269 -32.01 -66.28 17.89
N LYS A 270 -32.51 -65.42 16.99
CA LYS A 270 -33.88 -65.56 16.46
C LYS A 270 -34.06 -66.90 15.75
N TYR A 271 -33.05 -67.32 14.99
CA TYR A 271 -33.05 -68.62 14.32
C TYR A 271 -33.05 -69.79 15.34
N ALA A 272 -32.37 -69.65 16.47
CA ALA A 272 -32.35 -70.64 17.54
C ALA A 272 -33.66 -70.70 18.36
N SER A 273 -34.35 -69.57 18.52
CA SER A 273 -35.57 -69.47 19.35
C SER A 273 -36.86 -69.96 18.69
N ASP A 274 -36.87 -70.14 17.36
CA ASP A 274 -37.98 -70.77 16.65
C ASP A 274 -37.91 -72.30 16.83
N LEU A 275 -38.39 -72.75 18.00
CA LEU A 275 -38.38 -74.14 18.48
C LEU A 275 -39.00 -75.15 17.51
N SER A 276 -39.84 -74.70 16.57
CA SER A 276 -40.45 -75.56 15.55
C SER A 276 -39.48 -75.93 14.42
N LEU A 277 -38.48 -75.08 14.13
CA LEU A 277 -37.39 -75.32 13.18
C LEU A 277 -36.12 -75.85 13.85
N ALA A 278 -35.85 -75.46 15.10
CA ALA A 278 -34.68 -75.91 15.87
C ALA A 278 -34.70 -77.40 16.25
N ALA A 279 -35.88 -78.04 16.29
CA ALA A 279 -36.00 -79.47 16.56
C ALA A 279 -35.75 -80.35 15.31
N GLN A 280 -35.91 -79.82 14.09
CA GLN A 280 -35.61 -80.51 12.83
C GLN A 280 -34.21 -80.16 12.30
N ASN A 281 -33.74 -78.94 12.56
CA ASN A 281 -32.36 -78.55 12.35
C ASN A 281 -31.59 -78.76 13.66
N LYS A 282 -30.89 -79.90 13.80
CA LYS A 282 -29.64 -79.88 14.57
C LYS A 282 -28.69 -78.94 13.82
N CYS A 283 -28.89 -77.64 14.05
CA CYS A 283 -28.32 -76.53 13.34
C CYS A 283 -26.79 -76.56 13.40
N VAL A 284 -26.16 -75.79 12.52
CA VAL A 284 -24.70 -75.65 12.42
C VAL A 284 -24.09 -75.64 13.83
N THR A 285 -23.36 -76.70 14.21
CA THR A 285 -22.78 -76.82 15.55
C THR A 285 -21.32 -76.37 15.59
N ASP A 286 -20.72 -76.18 14.42
CA ASP A 286 -19.37 -75.66 14.26
C ASP A 286 -19.29 -74.93 12.91
N ALA A 287 -18.55 -73.83 12.86
CA ALA A 287 -18.27 -73.08 11.65
C ALA A 287 -16.79 -72.69 11.66
N ARG A 288 -16.09 -72.96 10.56
CA ARG A 288 -14.68 -72.67 10.45
C ARG A 288 -14.29 -72.34 9.02
N PHE A 289 -13.16 -71.68 8.89
CA PHE A 289 -12.45 -71.59 7.62
C PHE A 289 -11.59 -72.84 7.47
N ALA A 290 -11.84 -73.60 6.41
CA ALA A 290 -11.09 -74.81 6.09
C ALA A 290 -10.85 -74.87 4.57
N GLY A 291 -9.84 -75.63 4.16
CA GLY A 291 -9.28 -75.48 2.81
C GLY A 291 -8.37 -74.26 2.75
N TYR A 292 -7.22 -74.43 2.10
CA TYR A 292 -6.19 -73.43 2.02
C TYR A 292 -5.75 -73.26 0.57
N GLY A 293 -5.89 -72.04 0.06
CA GLY A 293 -5.36 -71.65 -1.24
C GLY A 293 -4.52 -70.39 -1.07
N GLU A 294 -3.36 -70.36 -1.70
CA GLU A 294 -2.54 -69.16 -1.81
C GLU A 294 -2.39 -68.80 -3.28
N PHE A 295 -2.42 -67.50 -3.56
CA PHE A 295 -2.08 -66.96 -4.86
C PHE A 295 -1.02 -65.87 -4.70
N ALA A 296 0.18 -66.15 -5.17
CA ALA A 296 1.28 -65.19 -5.21
C ALA A 296 1.27 -64.42 -6.53
N PHE A 297 1.39 -63.10 -6.47
CA PHE A 297 1.49 -62.23 -7.63
C PHE A 297 2.61 -61.19 -7.45
N THR A 298 3.16 -60.74 -8.57
CA THR A 298 4.20 -59.69 -8.63
C THR A 298 3.53 -58.37 -9.02
N PRO A 299 3.53 -57.34 -8.15
CA PRO A 299 2.98 -56.04 -8.50
C PRO A 299 3.75 -55.41 -9.69
N GLY A 300 3.04 -55.08 -10.76
CA GLY A 300 3.59 -54.27 -11.87
C GLY A 300 4.08 -55.03 -13.12
N GLU A 301 4.14 -56.36 -13.12
CA GLU A 301 4.43 -57.12 -14.34
C GLU A 301 3.16 -57.31 -15.20
N GLY A 302 2.90 -56.34 -16.08
CA GLY A 302 2.20 -56.59 -17.35
C GLY A 302 0.78 -57.17 -17.29
N GLY A 303 -0.14 -56.50 -16.59
CA GLY A 303 -1.53 -56.38 -17.06
C GLY A 303 -2.53 -57.47 -16.71
N LYS A 304 -2.21 -58.39 -15.80
CA LYS A 304 -3.25 -59.21 -15.14
C LYS A 304 -3.28 -58.83 -13.66
N SER A 305 -4.35 -58.17 -13.25
CA SER A 305 -4.59 -57.89 -11.84
C SER A 305 -4.69 -59.22 -11.10
N ALA A 306 -4.24 -59.28 -9.84
CA ALA A 306 -4.42 -60.48 -9.01
C ALA A 306 -5.90 -60.90 -8.89
N PHE A 307 -6.81 -59.98 -9.21
CA PHE A 307 -8.25 -60.16 -9.25
C PHE A 307 -8.78 -60.80 -10.55
N ASP A 308 -7.97 -60.89 -11.61
CA ASP A 308 -8.37 -61.53 -12.88
C ASP A 308 -8.33 -63.05 -12.82
N ASN A 309 -7.69 -63.62 -11.79
CA ASN A 309 -7.77 -65.05 -11.51
C ASN A 309 -8.91 -65.25 -10.51
N PRO A 310 -10.07 -65.76 -10.94
CA PRO A 310 -11.24 -65.83 -10.08
C PRO A 310 -10.89 -66.73 -8.88
N VAL A 311 -10.99 -66.14 -7.69
CA VAL A 311 -11.02 -66.89 -6.43
C VAL A 311 -11.98 -68.05 -6.64
N PRO A 312 -11.58 -69.31 -6.39
CA PRO A 312 -12.46 -70.43 -6.59
C PRO A 312 -13.79 -70.17 -5.87
N SER A 313 -14.90 -70.31 -6.58
CA SER A 313 -16.21 -69.94 -6.03
C SER A 313 -16.45 -70.63 -4.69
N GLY A 314 -16.87 -69.86 -3.68
CA GLY A 314 -17.01 -70.33 -2.30
C GLY A 314 -15.81 -70.06 -1.39
N TYR A 315 -14.71 -69.49 -1.88
CA TYR A 315 -13.58 -69.07 -1.05
C TYR A 315 -13.63 -67.59 -0.73
N VAL A 316 -13.19 -67.21 0.46
CA VAL A 316 -13.02 -65.80 0.86
C VAL A 316 -11.55 -65.52 1.18
N MET A 317 -11.12 -64.28 0.95
CA MET A 317 -9.77 -63.83 1.31
C MET A 317 -9.61 -63.87 2.83
N THR A 318 -8.58 -64.56 3.31
CA THR A 318 -8.26 -64.72 4.74
C THR A 318 -6.96 -64.06 5.15
N GLY A 319 -6.17 -63.60 4.19
CA GLY A 319 -4.89 -62.98 4.46
C GLY A 319 -4.30 -62.32 3.23
N LEU A 320 -3.54 -61.26 3.49
CA LEU A 320 -2.70 -60.60 2.51
C LEU A 320 -1.34 -60.38 3.17
N TRP A 321 -0.27 -60.94 2.61
CA TRP A 321 1.08 -60.72 3.13
C TRP A 321 2.10 -60.68 2.00
N LYS A 322 3.29 -60.18 2.34
CA LYS A 322 4.39 -60.04 1.40
C LYS A 322 5.39 -61.18 1.60
N ILE A 323 5.75 -61.88 0.54
CA ILE A 323 6.88 -62.82 0.55
C ILE A 323 8.05 -62.14 -0.16
N ASN A 324 9.04 -61.73 0.62
CA ASN A 324 10.23 -60.99 0.18
C ASN A 324 9.87 -59.65 -0.50
N SER A 325 10.82 -59.04 -1.22
CA SER A 325 10.63 -57.70 -1.78
C SER A 325 9.70 -57.64 -3.00
N GLN A 326 9.36 -58.77 -3.63
CA GLN A 326 8.73 -58.81 -4.96
C GLN A 326 7.34 -59.45 -5.02
N TRP A 327 6.96 -60.28 -4.05
CA TRP A 327 5.71 -61.04 -4.13
C TRP A 327 4.72 -60.60 -3.07
N GLU A 328 3.48 -60.38 -3.51
CA GLU A 328 2.32 -60.24 -2.65
C GLU A 328 1.51 -61.54 -2.76
N VAL A 329 1.08 -62.05 -1.61
CA VAL A 329 0.33 -63.30 -1.53
C VAL A 329 -1.02 -63.02 -0.92
N ILE A 330 -2.06 -63.47 -1.62
CA ILE A 330 -3.42 -63.50 -1.11
C ILE A 330 -3.70 -64.94 -0.70
N SER A 331 -4.13 -65.15 0.54
CA SER A 331 -4.69 -66.43 0.96
C SER A 331 -6.19 -66.42 0.94
N TYR A 332 -6.72 -67.59 0.66
CA TYR A 332 -8.14 -67.86 0.68
C TYR A 332 -8.42 -69.11 1.50
N SER A 333 -9.58 -69.11 2.15
CA SER A 333 -10.12 -70.29 2.80
C SER A 333 -11.60 -70.41 2.52
N GLN A 334 -12.09 -71.64 2.46
CA GLN A 334 -13.50 -71.90 2.26
C GLN A 334 -14.22 -71.81 3.61
N PRO A 335 -15.24 -70.95 3.75
CA PRO A 335 -16.12 -71.02 4.90
C PRO A 335 -16.86 -72.36 4.87
N GLN A 336 -16.79 -73.12 5.95
CA GLN A 336 -17.48 -74.39 6.09
C GLN A 336 -18.32 -74.40 7.35
N VAL A 337 -19.47 -75.07 7.27
CA VAL A 337 -20.38 -75.28 8.40
C VAL A 337 -20.56 -76.76 8.66
N TYR A 338 -20.47 -77.18 9.91
CA TYR A 338 -20.73 -78.54 10.32
C TYR A 338 -22.18 -78.65 10.79
N ILE A 339 -22.95 -79.51 10.14
CA ILE A 339 -24.32 -79.82 10.52
C ILE A 339 -24.30 -81.17 11.24
N ALA A 340 -24.70 -81.19 12.52
CA ALA A 340 -24.75 -82.43 13.28
C ALA A 340 -25.69 -83.44 12.60
N ASN A 341 -25.15 -84.62 12.27
CA ASN A 341 -25.71 -85.70 11.44
C ASN A 341 -25.50 -85.62 9.92
N ARG A 342 -24.93 -84.53 9.38
CA ARG A 342 -24.66 -84.41 7.93
C ARG A 342 -23.18 -84.15 7.58
N GLY A 343 -22.37 -83.71 8.54
CA GLY A 343 -20.96 -83.46 8.33
C GLY A 343 -20.65 -82.01 7.91
N TRP A 344 -19.45 -81.80 7.36
CA TRP A 344 -18.98 -80.50 6.89
C TRP A 344 -19.53 -80.17 5.51
N PHE A 345 -20.10 -78.99 5.37
CA PHE A 345 -20.54 -78.43 4.10
C PHE A 345 -19.75 -77.17 3.80
N ALA A 346 -19.20 -77.11 2.58
CA ALA A 346 -18.82 -75.85 1.99
C ALA A 346 -20.04 -74.95 1.93
N LEU A 347 -19.93 -73.74 2.47
CA LEU A 347 -20.86 -72.67 2.14
C LEU A 347 -20.56 -72.34 0.66
N GLY A 348 -21.41 -72.87 -0.23
CA GLY A 348 -21.14 -73.08 -1.65
C GLY A 348 -20.82 -71.84 -2.47
N GLY A 349 -20.80 -72.01 -3.80
CA GLY A 349 -20.34 -70.96 -4.71
C GLY A 349 -21.18 -69.69 -4.66
N TRP A 350 -20.61 -68.63 -4.08
CA TRP A 350 -21.15 -67.28 -4.05
C TRP A 350 -20.87 -66.53 -5.34
#